data_AF-A0A7R9XNA9-F1
#
_entry.id   AF-A0A7R9XNA9-F1
#
_cell.length_a   1.000
_cell.length_b   1.000
_cell.length_c   1.000
_cell.angle_alpha   90.00
_cell.angle_beta   90.00
_cell.angle_gamma   90.00
#
_symmetry.space_group_name_H-M   'P 1'
#
loop_
_entity.id
_entity.type
_entity.pdbx_description
1 polymer ?
#
loop_
_entity_poly.entity_id
_entity_poly.type
_entity_poly.pdbx_seq_one_letter_code
_entity_poly.pdbx_strand_id
1 'polypeptide(L)'
;IIRLEKGNALLVGVGGSGKQSLTKLGAFTAGCEVFEITLARGYDEIMFRDDLKKLYTMLGADNKKVVFLFTDSHVVNEGFLELINNMLTSGMVPALYADDEKDAQINSVRDEVAKKGLVDTK
;
A
#
# COMPACT_ATOMS: atom_id res chain seq x y z
N ILE A 1 11.81 -0.21 -12.03
CA ILE A 1 11.44 -0.38 -10.60
C ILE A 1 9.96 -0.68 -10.44
N ILE A 2 9.04 0.20 -10.87
CA ILE A 2 7.56 -0.02 -10.75
C ILE A 2 7.07 -1.36 -11.33
N ARG A 3 7.73 -1.90 -12.36
CA ARG A 3 7.38 -3.19 -12.98
C ARG A 3 8.00 -4.42 -12.32
N LEU A 4 8.88 -4.23 -11.34
CA LEU A 4 9.51 -5.34 -10.62
C LEU A 4 8.57 -5.85 -9.53
N GLU A 5 8.52 -7.16 -9.32
CA GLU A 5 7.84 -7.72 -8.15
C GLU A 5 8.48 -7.17 -6.87
N LYS A 6 7.64 -6.72 -5.93
CA LYS A 6 8.07 -6.08 -4.67
C LYS A 6 9.04 -4.90 -4.89
N GLY A 7 8.90 -4.18 -6.01
CA GLY A 7 9.79 -3.09 -6.39
C GLY A 7 9.57 -1.82 -5.56
N ASN A 8 10.56 -1.46 -4.73
CA ASN A 8 10.55 -0.25 -3.90
C ASN A 8 11.60 0.76 -4.40
N ALA A 9 11.31 2.06 -4.27
CA ALA A 9 12.24 3.13 -4.63
C ALA A 9 12.25 4.23 -3.57
N LEU A 10 13.44 4.61 -3.09
CA LEU A 10 13.65 5.82 -2.31
C LEU A 10 14.15 6.93 -3.24
N LEU A 11 13.37 7.98 -3.42
CA LEU A 11 13.73 9.11 -4.27
C LEU A 11 14.39 10.21 -3.45
N VAL A 12 15.71 10.36 -3.63
CA VAL A 12 16.51 11.36 -2.94
C VAL A 12 16.78 12.55 -3.87
N GLY A 13 16.56 13.77 -3.39
CA GLY A 13 16.86 14.98 -4.14
C GLY A 13 16.25 16.22 -3.49
N VAL A 14 16.69 17.39 -3.91
CA VAL A 14 16.23 18.69 -3.37
C VAL A 14 14.73 18.94 -3.64
N GLY A 15 14.13 19.87 -2.89
CA GLY A 15 12.76 20.33 -3.13
C GLY A 15 12.59 20.85 -4.57
N GLY A 16 11.44 20.59 -5.18
CA GLY A 16 11.16 21.03 -6.56
C GLY A 16 11.79 20.19 -7.67
N SER A 17 12.58 19.15 -7.37
CA SER A 17 13.21 18.29 -8.39
C SER A 17 12.24 17.35 -9.16
N GLY A 18 10.93 17.50 -8.94
CA GLY A 18 9.90 16.74 -9.66
C GLY A 18 9.69 15.29 -9.20
N LYS A 19 10.25 14.86 -8.05
CA LYS A 19 10.13 13.47 -7.54
C LYS A 19 8.70 12.93 -7.59
N GLN A 20 7.75 13.64 -6.97
CA GLN A 20 6.35 13.21 -6.94
C GLN A 20 5.74 13.21 -8.35
N SER A 21 5.96 14.28 -9.14
CA SER A 21 5.42 14.40 -10.50
C SER A 21 5.92 13.28 -11.42
N LEU A 22 7.22 12.94 -11.34
CA LEU A 22 7.82 11.85 -12.11
C LEU A 22 7.36 10.47 -11.63
N THR A 23 7.14 10.28 -10.33
CA THR A 23 6.53 9.04 -9.83
C THR A 23 5.12 8.86 -10.37
N LYS A 24 4.29 9.92 -10.35
CA LYS A 24 2.92 9.89 -10.89
C LYS A 24 2.90 9.62 -12.39
N LEU A 25 3.81 10.25 -13.15
CA LEU A 25 3.99 9.97 -14.58
C LEU A 25 4.45 8.52 -14.83
N GLY A 26 5.40 8.03 -14.03
CA GLY A 26 5.87 6.65 -14.08
C GLY A 26 4.77 5.64 -13.78
N ALA A 27 3.93 5.91 -12.78
CA ALA A 27 2.77 5.09 -12.45
C ALA A 27 1.75 5.08 -13.60
N PHE A 28 1.40 6.25 -14.14
CA PHE A 28 0.50 6.40 -15.27
C PHE A 28 0.97 5.59 -16.50
N THR A 29 2.23 5.75 -16.88
CA THR A 29 2.84 5.00 -18.01
C THR A 29 2.96 3.50 -17.76
N ALA A 30 2.98 3.07 -16.50
CA ALA A 30 2.94 1.66 -16.12
C ALA A 30 1.52 1.10 -15.99
N GLY A 31 0.48 1.94 -16.12
CA GLY A 31 -0.91 1.56 -15.91
C GLY A 31 -1.23 1.24 -14.45
N CYS A 32 -0.56 1.90 -13.51
CA CYS A 32 -0.80 1.78 -12.07
C CYS A 32 -1.60 2.99 -11.57
N GLU A 33 -2.54 2.75 -10.66
CA GLU A 33 -3.14 3.81 -9.86
C GLU A 33 -2.14 4.31 -8.81
N VAL A 34 -2.25 5.58 -8.42
CA VAL A 34 -1.42 6.16 -7.36
C VAL A 34 -2.26 6.27 -6.10
N PHE A 35 -1.76 5.72 -5.00
CA PHE A 35 -2.35 5.88 -3.68
C PHE A 35 -1.46 6.81 -2.85
N GLU A 36 -2.05 7.83 -2.25
CA GLU A 36 -1.41 8.80 -1.35
C GLU A 36 -2.30 8.95 -0.12
N ILE A 37 -1.69 8.98 1.07
CA ILE A 37 -2.45 9.32 2.27
C ILE A 37 -2.73 10.83 2.30
N THR A 38 -3.86 11.21 2.88
CA THR A 38 -4.21 12.62 3.06
C THR A 38 -4.25 12.93 4.55
N LEU A 39 -3.25 13.68 5.01
CA LEU A 39 -3.19 14.08 6.41
C LEU A 39 -4.33 15.05 6.74
N ALA A 40 -5.10 14.71 7.77
CA ALA A 40 -6.08 15.59 8.38
C ALA A 40 -5.59 16.08 9.76
N ARG A 41 -6.25 17.10 10.32
CA ARG A 41 -5.97 17.50 11.72
C ARG A 41 -6.28 16.32 12.65
N GLY A 42 -5.31 15.92 13.46
CA GLY A 42 -5.44 14.79 14.38
C GLY A 42 -5.15 13.44 13.74
N TYR A 43 -4.58 13.41 12.53
CA TYR A 43 -4.18 12.16 11.88
C TYR A 43 -3.12 11.42 12.70
N ASP A 44 -3.43 10.17 13.05
CA ASP A 44 -2.65 9.31 13.92
C ASP A 44 -2.36 7.94 13.27
N GLU A 45 -1.77 7.03 14.04
CA GLU A 45 -1.45 5.68 13.54
C GLU A 45 -2.69 4.85 13.22
N ILE A 46 -3.81 5.07 13.92
CA ILE A 46 -5.06 4.34 13.68
C ILE A 46 -5.59 4.74 12.30
N MET A 47 -5.65 6.04 12.01
CA MET A 47 -6.07 6.54 10.70
C MET A 47 -5.12 6.06 9.59
N PHE A 48 -3.81 5.98 9.87
CA PHE A 48 -2.87 5.43 8.90
C PHE A 48 -3.08 3.95 8.63
N ARG A 49 -3.31 3.14 9.66
CA ARG A 49 -3.67 1.73 9.50
C ARG A 49 -4.95 1.58 8.67
N ASP A 50 -5.94 2.44 8.86
CA ASP A 50 -7.17 2.42 8.04
C ASP A 50 -6.90 2.77 6.57
N ASP A 51 -6.01 3.73 6.28
CA ASP A 51 -5.59 4.02 4.91
C ASP A 51 -4.79 2.85 4.30
N LEU A 52 -3.97 2.15 5.09
CA LEU A 52 -3.31 0.93 4.64
C LEU A 52 -4.34 -0.17 4.34
N LYS A 53 -5.39 -0.36 5.16
CA LYS A 53 -6.47 -1.32 4.85
C LYS A 53 -7.09 -1.03 3.48
N LYS A 54 -7.39 0.24 3.17
CA LYS A 54 -7.90 0.65 1.83
C LYS A 54 -6.92 0.27 0.73
N LEU A 55 -5.63 0.54 0.92
CA LEU A 55 -4.58 0.15 -0.03
C LEU A 55 -4.57 -1.37 -0.26
N TYR A 56 -4.60 -2.18 0.80
CA TYR A 56 -4.64 -3.64 0.67
C TYR A 56 -5.92 -4.15 0.01
N THR A 57 -7.07 -3.51 0.24
CA THR A 57 -8.32 -3.84 -0.47
C THR A 57 -8.21 -3.56 -1.97
N MET A 58 -7.62 -2.43 -2.36
CA MET A 58 -7.38 -2.12 -3.79
C MET A 58 -6.48 -3.16 -4.46
N LEU A 59 -5.46 -3.65 -3.75
CA LEU A 59 -4.54 -4.66 -4.26
C LEU A 59 -5.17 -6.06 -4.33
N GLY A 60 -5.93 -6.44 -3.30
CA GLY A 60 -6.52 -7.77 -3.15
C GLY A 60 -7.87 -7.91 -3.87
N ALA A 61 -8.90 -7.27 -3.32
CA ALA A 61 -10.28 -7.42 -3.78
C ALA A 61 -10.52 -6.77 -5.14
N ASP A 62 -10.01 -5.55 -5.35
CA ASP A 62 -10.20 -4.82 -6.62
C ASP A 62 -9.19 -5.25 -7.70
N ASN A 63 -8.18 -6.05 -7.32
CA ASN A 63 -7.11 -6.55 -8.18
C ASN A 63 -6.43 -5.43 -9.01
N LYS A 64 -6.23 -4.27 -8.40
CA LYS A 64 -5.60 -3.10 -9.03
C LYS A 64 -4.10 -3.10 -8.84
N LYS A 65 -3.38 -2.62 -9.86
CA LYS A 65 -1.95 -2.29 -9.72
C LYS A 65 -1.82 -0.90 -9.13
N VAL A 66 -1.16 -0.80 -7.98
CA VAL A 66 -1.06 0.46 -7.23
C VAL A 66 0.39 0.81 -6.95
N VAL A 67 0.75 2.08 -7.11
CA VAL A 67 1.96 2.69 -6.58
C VAL A 67 1.57 3.47 -5.34
N PHE A 68 2.05 3.02 -4.18
CA PHE A 68 1.93 3.78 -2.95
C PHE A 68 3.00 4.89 -2.91
N LEU A 69 2.57 6.15 -2.96
CA LEU A 69 3.45 7.31 -2.88
C LEU A 69 3.44 7.87 -1.45
N PHE A 70 4.56 7.70 -0.76
CA PHE A 70 4.77 8.16 0.62
C PHE A 70 5.96 9.12 0.68
N THR A 71 5.80 10.22 1.41
CA THR A 71 6.77 11.32 1.46
C THR A 71 7.14 11.63 2.91
N ASP A 72 8.20 12.40 3.11
CA ASP A 72 8.59 12.94 4.41
C ASP A 72 7.46 13.76 5.07
N SER A 73 6.70 14.53 4.26
CA SER A 73 5.55 15.28 4.75
C SER A 73 4.41 14.42 5.30
N HIS A 74 4.39 13.12 4.99
CA HIS A 74 3.40 12.17 5.51
C HIS A 74 3.76 11.58 6.88
N VAL A 75 5.01 11.77 7.35
CA VAL A 75 5.48 11.21 8.62
C VAL A 75 5.08 12.13 9.77
N VAL A 76 3.90 11.90 10.33
CA VAL A 76 3.40 12.64 11.51
C VAL A 76 3.83 11.98 12.83
N ASN A 77 4.02 10.66 12.80
CA ASN A 77 4.46 9.84 13.94
C ASN A 77 5.55 8.87 13.46
N GLU A 78 6.60 8.69 14.26
CA GLU A 78 7.70 7.75 13.99
C GLU A 78 7.22 6.31 13.76
N GLY A 79 6.13 5.91 14.43
CA GLY A 79 5.50 4.59 14.25
C GLY A 79 5.07 4.30 12.81
N PHE A 80 4.84 5.32 11.98
CA PHE A 80 4.50 5.12 10.56
C PHE A 80 5.63 4.42 9.81
N LEU A 81 6.88 4.76 10.14
CA LEU A 81 8.05 4.17 9.49
C LEU A 81 8.22 2.69 9.85
N GLU A 82 7.78 2.26 11.04
CA GLU A 82 7.73 0.85 11.40
C GLU A 82 6.72 0.08 10.55
N LEU A 83 5.52 0.64 10.33
CA LEU A 83 4.51 0.05 9.45
C LEU A 83 5.02 -0.02 7.99
N ILE A 84 5.64 1.05 7.49
CA ILE A 84 6.29 1.05 6.17
C ILE A 84 7.37 -0.03 6.10
N ASN A 85 8.24 -0.14 7.11
CA ASN A 85 9.29 -1.15 7.12
C ASN A 85 8.72 -2.58 7.07
N ASN A 86 7.65 -2.86 7.82
CA ASN A 86 6.97 -4.15 7.77
C ASN A 86 6.42 -4.45 6.37
N MET A 87 5.82 -3.46 5.69
CA MET A 87 5.36 -3.61 4.30
C MET A 87 6.52 -3.90 3.34
N LEU A 88 7.62 -3.15 3.43
CA LEU A 88 8.74 -3.28 2.52
C LEU A 88 9.49 -4.61 2.68
N THR A 89 9.55 -5.14 3.90
CA THR A 89 10.30 -6.36 4.24
C THR A 89 9.47 -7.64 4.08
N SER A 90 8.26 -7.65 4.64
CA SER A 90 7.40 -8.84 4.67
C SER A 90 6.28 -8.82 3.62
N GLY A 91 5.94 -7.63 3.10
CA GLY A 91 4.76 -7.44 2.26
C GLY A 91 3.45 -7.34 3.05
N MET A 92 3.50 -7.29 4.38
CA MET A 92 2.33 -7.19 5.25
C MET A 92 2.58 -6.27 6.45
N VAL A 93 1.50 -5.81 7.07
CA VAL A 93 1.54 -5.09 8.35
C VAL A 93 0.95 -5.99 9.45
N PRO A 94 1.70 -6.31 10.51
CA PRO A 94 1.20 -7.12 11.62
C PRO A 94 -0.02 -6.49 12.30
N ALA A 95 -1.00 -7.33 12.64
CA ALA A 95 -2.25 -6.92 13.30
C ALA A 95 -2.94 -5.72 12.60
N LEU A 96 -2.87 -5.66 11.27
CA LEU A 96 -3.57 -4.63 10.49
C LEU A 96 -5.09 -4.82 10.55
N TYR A 97 -5.55 -6.07 10.47
CA TYR A 97 -6.95 -6.46 10.55
C TYR A 97 -7.24 -7.14 11.89
N ALA A 98 -8.40 -6.83 12.47
CA ALA A 98 -8.97 -7.63 13.54
C ALA A 98 -9.39 -9.01 13.01
N ASP A 99 -9.55 -10.00 13.90
CA ASP A 99 -9.82 -11.39 13.48
C ASP A 99 -11.15 -11.52 12.72
N ASP A 100 -12.16 -10.75 13.09
CA ASP A 100 -13.45 -10.66 12.38
C ASP A 100 -13.34 -10.01 10.99
N GLU A 101 -12.43 -9.05 10.82
CA GLU A 101 -12.18 -8.41 9.52
C GLU A 101 -11.39 -9.33 8.57
N LYS A 102 -10.52 -10.20 9.09
CA LYS A 102 -9.69 -11.11 8.28
C LYS A 102 -10.54 -12.06 7.44
N ASP A 103 -11.57 -12.66 8.04
CA ASP A 103 -12.46 -13.59 7.33
C ASP A 103 -13.14 -12.91 6.14
N ALA A 104 -13.57 -11.66 6.32
CA ALA A 104 -14.18 -10.87 5.24
C ALA A 104 -13.19 -10.62 4.09
N GLN A 105 -11.93 -10.29 4.38
CA GLN A 105 -10.90 -10.06 3.37
C GLN A 105 -10.45 -11.37 2.68
N ILE A 106 -10.38 -12.49 3.39
CA ILE A 106 -10.07 -13.79 2.79
C ILE A 106 -11.18 -14.20 1.82
N ASN A 107 -12.44 -14.03 2.22
CA ASN A 107 -13.58 -14.35 1.37
C ASN A 107 -13.64 -13.47 0.12
N SER A 108 -13.21 -12.20 0.20
CA SER A 108 -13.24 -11.29 -0.97
C SER A 108 -12.27 -11.70 -2.09
N VAL A 109 -11.19 -12.40 -1.76
CA VAL A 109 -10.19 -12.86 -2.74
C VAL A 109 -10.32 -14.35 -3.12
N ARG A 110 -11.12 -15.11 -2.38
CA ARG A 110 -11.22 -16.58 -2.53
C ARG A 110 -11.60 -17.01 -3.94
N ASP A 111 -12.57 -16.34 -4.57
CA ASP A 111 -12.99 -16.68 -5.93
C ASP A 111 -11.88 -16.46 -6.96
N GLU A 112 -11.08 -15.40 -6.80
CA GLU A 112 -9.94 -15.10 -7.67
C GLU A 112 -8.80 -16.09 -7.48
N VAL A 113 -8.54 -16.53 -6.25
CA VAL A 113 -7.57 -17.58 -5.93
C VAL A 113 -7.98 -18.91 -6.57
N ALA A 114 -9.27 -19.28 -6.46
CA ALA A 114 -9.82 -20.47 -7.08
C ALA A 114 -9.71 -20.44 -8.61
N LYS A 115 -10.03 -19.30 -9.25
CA LYS A 115 -9.84 -19.11 -10.70
C LYS A 115 -8.39 -19.28 -11.16
N LYS A 116 -7.42 -18.92 -10.31
CA LYS A 116 -5.99 -19.10 -10.56
C LYS A 116 -5.50 -20.54 -10.31
N GLY A 117 -6.39 -21.45 -9.89
CA GLY A 117 -6.06 -22.85 -9.61
C GLY A 117 -5.19 -23.05 -8.36
N LEU A 118 -5.12 -22.03 -7.50
CA LEU A 118 -4.37 -22.10 -6.25
C LEU A 118 -5.28 -22.66 -5.15
N VAL A 119 -4.73 -23.54 -4.31
CA VAL A 119 -5.47 -24.16 -3.20
C VAL A 119 -5.44 -23.22 -2.01
N ASP A 120 -6.62 -22.94 -1.46
CA ASP A 120 -6.77 -22.15 -0.24
C ASP A 120 -6.06 -22.84 0.93
N THR A 121 -5.15 -22.12 1.59
CA THR A 121 -4.49 -22.57 2.82
C THR A 121 -5.20 -21.95 4.00
N LYS A 122 -5.78 -22.80 4.85
CA LYS A 122 -6.42 -22.41 6.11
C LYS A 122 -5.51 -21.62 7.02
#